data_AF-A0A4W6FF73-F1
#
_entry.id   AF-A0A4W6FF73-F1
#
_cell.length_a   1.000
_cell.length_b   1.000
_cell.length_c   1.000
_cell.angle_alpha   90.00
_cell.angle_beta   90.00
_cell.angle_gamma   90.00
#
_symmetry.space_group_name_H-M   'P 1'
#
loop_
_entity.id
_entity.type
_entity.pdbx_description
1 polymer ?
#
loop_
_entity_poly.entity_id
_entity_poly.type
_entity_poly.pdbx_seq_one_letter_code
_entity_poly.pdbx_strand_id
1 'polypeptide(L)'
;MGCAGFTCSKHSLCALNILYVMVSLLMIGIAAWGKWFGLVSSFQVVGGVIGVGVFLFFVALAGLIGAMKHHQVLLFFYMIVLFMVFIVQFSVSSACLAINREQQDHLLEVGWNNSQSTQRDVEKSLNCCGFKQVDPNGPVML
;
A
#
# COMPACT_ATOMS: atom_id res chain seq x y z
N MET A 1 0.61 3.15 42.34
CA MET A 1 1.24 3.44 41.04
C MET A 1 0.25 3.12 39.93
N GLY A 2 -0.18 4.08 39.11
CA GLY A 2 -1.13 3.76 38.03
C GLY A 2 -1.94 4.90 37.41
N CYS A 3 -1.46 6.16 37.41
CA CYS A 3 -2.15 7.27 36.74
C CYS A 3 -1.41 7.82 35.51
N ALA A 4 -0.23 7.30 35.17
CA ALA A 4 0.57 7.74 34.01
C ALA A 4 0.22 7.02 32.69
N GLY A 5 -0.48 5.88 32.76
CA GLY A 5 -0.75 5.04 31.58
C GLY A 5 -1.74 5.66 30.59
N PHE A 6 -2.87 6.18 31.07
CA PHE A 6 -3.92 6.70 30.19
C PHE A 6 -3.51 7.96 29.42
N THR A 7 -2.78 8.88 30.06
CA THR A 7 -2.27 10.10 29.40
C THR A 7 -1.18 9.76 28.38
N CYS A 8 -0.25 8.86 28.73
CA CYS A 8 0.80 8.42 27.80
C CYS A 8 0.19 7.72 26.57
N SER A 9 -0.74 6.78 26.77
CA SER A 9 -1.42 6.10 25.67
C SER A 9 -2.19 7.06 24.77
N LYS A 10 -2.83 8.09 25.32
CA LYS A 10 -3.54 9.11 24.54
C LYS A 10 -2.58 9.94 23.67
N HIS A 11 -1.44 10.38 24.23
CA HIS A 11 -0.44 11.13 23.47
C HIS A 11 0.23 10.28 22.40
N SER A 12 0.57 9.02 22.72
CA SER A 12 1.12 8.07 21.75
C SER A 12 0.14 7.79 20.61
N LEU A 13 -1.16 7.59 20.91
CA LEU A 13 -2.19 7.38 19.89
C LEU A 13 -2.34 8.62 18.99
N CYS A 14 -2.30 9.82 19.57
CA CYS A 14 -2.32 11.07 18.83
C CYS A 14 -1.10 11.19 17.89
N ALA A 15 0.11 10.97 18.42
CA ALA A 15 1.35 11.01 17.65
C ALA A 15 1.37 9.98 16.51
N LEU A 16 0.90 8.75 16.77
CA LEU A 16 0.79 7.71 15.75
C LEU A 16 -0.18 8.11 14.63
N ASN A 17 -1.36 8.66 14.94
CA ASN A 17 -2.30 9.09 13.90
C ASN A 17 -1.76 10.29 13.10
N ILE A 18 -1.03 11.23 13.73
CA ILE A 18 -0.34 12.31 13.02
C ILE A 18 0.70 11.75 12.05
N LEU A 19 1.50 10.77 12.50
CA LEU A 19 2.47 10.08 11.65
C LEU A 19 1.77 9.39 10.46
N TYR A 20 0.64 8.72 10.69
CA TYR A 20 -0.15 8.12 9.60
C TYR A 20 -0.68 9.14 8.61
N VAL A 21 -1.11 10.33 9.06
CA VAL A 21 -1.47 11.44 8.15
C VAL A 21 -0.27 11.83 7.29
N MET A 22 0.91 12.03 7.89
CA MET A 22 2.13 12.37 7.15
C MET A 22 2.49 11.32 6.09
N VAL A 23 2.45 10.03 6.46
CA VAL A 23 2.70 8.92 5.53
C VAL A 23 1.68 8.90 4.40
N SER A 24 0.39 9.09 4.70
CA SER A 24 -0.68 9.08 3.69
C SER A 24 -0.52 10.21 2.66
N LEU A 25 -0.20 11.43 3.12
CA LEU A 25 0.06 12.57 2.23
C LEU A 25 1.30 12.36 1.38
N LEU A 26 2.35 11.73 1.94
CA LEU A 26 3.55 11.38 1.21
C LEU A 26 3.27 10.32 0.13
N MET A 27 2.50 9.28 0.43
CA MET A 27 2.10 8.26 -0.57
C MET A 27 1.28 8.87 -1.71
N ILE A 28 0.29 9.71 -1.39
CA ILE A 28 -0.52 10.41 -2.41
C ILE A 28 0.36 11.36 -3.23
N GLY A 29 1.24 12.11 -2.56
CA GLY A 29 2.14 13.08 -3.18
C GLY A 29 3.11 12.42 -4.18
N ILE A 30 3.79 11.35 -3.76
CA ILE A 30 4.73 10.63 -4.62
C ILE A 30 4.00 9.98 -5.80
N ALA A 31 2.82 9.37 -5.56
CA ALA A 31 2.03 8.76 -6.63
C ALA A 31 1.52 9.79 -7.66
N ALA A 32 1.10 10.97 -7.20
CA ALA A 32 0.68 12.07 -8.08
C ALA A 32 1.84 12.67 -8.86
N TRP A 33 2.99 12.90 -8.21
CA TRP A 33 4.21 13.38 -8.87
C TRP A 33 4.74 12.38 -9.90
N GLY A 34 4.74 11.09 -9.57
CA GLY A 34 5.20 10.02 -10.46
C GLY A 34 4.38 9.91 -11.75
N LYS A 35 3.06 10.17 -11.67
CA LYS A 35 2.17 10.22 -12.83
C LYS A 35 2.55 11.35 -13.80
N TRP A 36 2.98 12.49 -13.29
CA TRP A 36 3.32 13.67 -14.10
C TRP A 36 4.61 13.49 -14.92
N PHE A 37 5.60 12.80 -14.37
CA PHE A 37 6.88 12.56 -15.06
C PHE A 37 6.86 11.41 -16.07
N GLY A 38 5.73 10.70 -16.21
CA GLY A 38 5.64 9.51 -17.07
C GLY A 38 6.63 8.41 -16.66
N LEU A 39 7.09 8.44 -15.40
CA LEU A 39 8.13 7.56 -14.85
C LEU A 39 7.55 6.32 -14.16
N VAL A 40 6.22 6.21 -14.02
CA VAL A 40 5.61 5.24 -13.11
C VAL A 40 4.68 4.26 -13.82
N SER A 41 5.02 2.99 -13.60
CA SER A 41 4.18 1.79 -13.44
C SER A 41 2.71 1.95 -13.79
N SER A 42 2.23 1.11 -14.70
CA SER A 42 0.83 0.72 -14.96
C SER A 42 -0.22 1.39 -14.05
N PHE A 43 -1.21 2.04 -14.68
CA PHE A 43 -2.27 2.83 -14.05
C PHE A 43 -2.95 2.15 -12.84
N GLN A 44 -2.97 0.82 -12.86
CA GLN A 44 -3.57 -0.04 -11.85
C GLN A 44 -2.77 -0.06 -10.53
N VAL A 45 -1.44 -0.10 -10.59
CA VAL A 45 -0.56 -0.09 -9.41
C VAL A 45 -0.61 1.27 -8.72
N VAL A 46 -0.53 2.35 -9.52
CA VAL A 46 -0.65 3.73 -9.03
C VAL A 46 -2.01 3.97 -8.39
N GLY A 47 -3.08 3.50 -9.03
CA GLY A 47 -4.43 3.58 -8.48
C GLY A 47 -4.54 2.89 -7.11
N GLY A 48 -3.90 1.72 -6.95
CA GLY A 48 -3.82 1.03 -5.67
C GLY A 48 -3.10 1.85 -4.59
N VAL A 49 -1.92 2.40 -4.90
CA VAL A 49 -1.14 3.22 -3.94
C VAL A 49 -1.90 4.47 -3.52
N ILE A 50 -2.53 5.18 -4.46
CA ILE A 50 -3.36 6.36 -4.16
C ILE A 50 -4.57 5.97 -3.31
N GLY A 51 -5.25 4.87 -3.66
CA GLY A 51 -6.41 4.37 -2.92
C GLY A 51 -6.08 4.04 -1.46
N VAL A 52 -4.96 3.33 -1.23
CA VAL A 52 -4.46 3.03 0.11
C VAL A 52 -4.11 4.32 0.86
N GLY A 53 -3.43 5.27 0.21
CA GLY A 53 -3.11 6.57 0.81
C GLY A 53 -4.35 7.33 1.27
N VAL A 54 -5.37 7.45 0.41
CA VAL A 54 -6.63 8.13 0.73
C VAL A 54 -7.37 7.42 1.87
N PHE A 55 -7.44 6.08 1.84
CA PHE A 55 -8.06 5.30 2.92
C PHE A 55 -7.35 5.54 4.27
N LEU A 56 -6.02 5.47 4.29
CA LEU A 56 -5.22 5.73 5.49
C LEU A 56 -5.42 7.14 6.03
N PHE A 57 -5.54 8.14 5.14
CA PHE A 57 -5.78 9.52 5.55
C PHE A 57 -7.09 9.68 6.32
N PHE A 58 -8.19 9.10 5.83
CA PHE A 58 -9.50 9.14 6.52
C PHE A 58 -9.47 8.40 7.86
N VAL A 59 -8.84 7.22 7.91
CA VAL A 59 -8.70 6.45 9.15
C VAL A 59 -7.88 7.20 10.18
N ALA A 60 -6.78 7.83 9.77
CA ALA A 60 -5.92 8.62 10.65
C ALA A 60 -6.62 9.89 11.15
N LEU A 61 -7.42 10.55 10.30
CA LEU A 61 -8.23 11.70 10.71
C LEU A 61 -9.30 11.29 11.73
N ALA A 62 -10.00 10.18 11.50
CA ALA A 62 -10.95 9.63 12.46
C ALA A 62 -10.25 9.27 13.79
N GLY A 63 -9.09 8.60 13.75
CA GLY A 63 -8.30 8.29 14.94
C GLY A 63 -7.86 9.53 15.71
N LEU A 64 -7.43 10.58 15.01
CA LEU A 64 -7.03 11.85 15.60
C LEU A 64 -8.21 12.58 16.26
N ILE A 65 -9.34 12.70 15.55
CA ILE A 65 -10.57 13.30 16.10
C ILE A 65 -11.06 12.49 17.31
N GLY A 66 -11.04 11.16 17.24
CA GLY A 66 -11.44 10.26 18.33
C GLY A 66 -10.56 10.43 19.57
N ALA A 67 -9.25 10.59 19.38
CA ALA A 67 -8.30 10.84 20.46
C ALA A 67 -8.51 12.24 21.09
N MET A 68 -8.79 13.28 20.30
CA MET A 68 -8.95 14.64 20.82
C MET A 68 -10.33 14.89 21.46
N LYS A 69 -11.42 14.50 20.80
CA LYS A 69 -12.80 14.87 21.18
C LYS A 69 -13.44 13.97 22.23
N HIS A 70 -12.75 12.96 22.78
CA HIS A 70 -13.31 11.99 23.76
C HIS A 70 -14.67 11.40 23.34
N HIS A 71 -14.96 11.36 22.04
CA HIS A 71 -16.22 10.85 21.52
C HIS A 71 -16.15 9.32 21.46
N GLN A 72 -16.60 8.64 22.51
CA GLN A 72 -16.48 7.18 22.66
C GLN A 72 -17.01 6.40 21.44
N VAL A 73 -18.08 6.88 20.80
CA VAL A 73 -18.67 6.24 19.61
C VAL A 73 -17.71 6.29 18.41
N LEU A 74 -16.96 7.37 18.23
CA LEU A 74 -16.05 7.51 17.08
C LEU A 74 -14.82 6.62 17.24
N LEU A 75 -14.34 6.47 18.49
CA LEU A 75 -13.27 5.52 18.81
C LEU A 75 -13.72 4.06 18.61
N PHE A 76 -15.00 3.75 18.86
CA PHE A 76 -15.56 2.43 18.59
C PHE A 76 -15.55 2.09 17.09
N PHE A 77 -16.00 3.02 16.24
CA PHE A 77 -15.89 2.86 14.79
C PHE A 77 -14.43 2.69 14.33
N TYR A 78 -13.51 3.46 14.90
CA TYR A 78 -12.08 3.34 14.61
C TYR A 78 -11.55 1.93 14.92
N MET A 79 -11.91 1.35 16.06
CA MET A 79 -11.50 -0.01 16.43
C MET A 79 -12.08 -1.08 15.49
N ILE A 80 -13.33 -0.92 15.03
CA ILE A 80 -13.93 -1.82 14.04
C ILE A 80 -13.16 -1.75 12.72
N VAL A 81 -12.84 -0.54 12.24
CA VAL A 81 -12.08 -0.37 10.99
C VAL A 81 -10.68 -0.96 11.12
N LEU A 82 -9.98 -0.73 12.23
CA LEU A 82 -8.67 -1.34 12.47
C LEU A 82 -8.75 -2.87 12.50
N PHE A 83 -9.80 -3.43 13.08
CA PHE A 83 -10.01 -4.88 13.10
C PHE A 83 -10.25 -5.45 11.69
N MET A 84 -11.03 -4.76 10.85
CA MET A 84 -11.21 -5.14 9.45
C MET A 84 -9.89 -5.10 8.67
N VAL A 85 -9.08 -4.05 8.88
CA VAL A 85 -7.75 -3.94 8.27
C VAL A 85 -6.83 -5.07 8.75
N PHE A 86 -6.87 -5.41 10.04
CA PHE A 86 -6.12 -6.53 10.59
C PHE A 86 -6.50 -7.86 9.93
N ILE A 87 -7.79 -8.14 9.72
CA ILE A 87 -8.25 -9.35 9.01
C ILE A 87 -7.71 -9.39 7.57
N VAL A 88 -7.79 -8.27 6.85
CA VAL A 88 -7.26 -8.19 5.47
C VAL A 88 -5.74 -8.41 5.45
N GLN A 89 -5.00 -7.73 6.34
CA GLN A 89 -3.54 -7.87 6.43
C GLN A 89 -3.11 -9.29 6.80
N PHE A 90 -3.82 -9.91 7.75
CA PHE A 90 -3.57 -11.28 8.14
C PHE A 90 -3.85 -12.23 6.96
N SER A 91 -4.97 -12.04 6.26
CA SER A 91 -5.33 -12.83 5.08
C SER A 91 -4.28 -12.72 3.97
N VAL A 92 -3.82 -11.51 3.66
CA VAL A 92 -2.76 -11.28 2.66
C VAL A 92 -1.46 -11.92 3.10
N SER A 93 -1.09 -11.80 4.37
CA SER A 93 0.13 -12.43 4.91
C SER A 93 0.05 -13.95 4.79
N SER A 94 -1.06 -14.55 5.19
CA SER A 94 -1.29 -15.99 5.07
C SER A 94 -1.32 -16.45 3.61
N ALA A 95 -1.92 -15.69 2.70
CA ALA A 95 -1.93 -15.99 1.27
C ALA A 95 -0.52 -15.94 0.68
N CYS A 96 0.29 -14.95 1.05
CA CYS A 96 1.69 -14.86 0.64
C CYS A 96 2.57 -15.98 1.21
N LEU A 97 2.24 -16.53 2.38
CA LEU A 97 2.94 -17.69 2.95
C LEU A 97 2.49 -19.01 2.31
N ALA A 98 1.23 -19.11 1.89
CA ALA A 98 0.67 -20.34 1.31
C ALA A 98 1.03 -20.54 -0.17
N ILE A 99 1.48 -19.50 -0.87
CA ILE A 99 1.76 -19.57 -2.31
C ILE A 99 3.07 -20.33 -2.59
N ASN A 100 2.98 -21.43 -3.33
CA ASN A 100 4.15 -22.17 -3.81
C ASN A 100 4.76 -21.53 -5.06
N ARG A 101 6.01 -21.90 -5.40
CA ARG A 101 6.75 -21.39 -6.57
C ARG A 101 5.98 -21.55 -7.88
N GLU A 102 5.41 -22.73 -8.12
CA GLU A 102 4.62 -23.01 -9.33
C GLU A 102 3.38 -22.12 -9.45
N GLN A 103 2.70 -21.86 -8.33
CA GLN A 103 1.52 -20.98 -8.30
C GLN A 103 1.92 -19.53 -8.51
N GLN A 104 3.02 -19.09 -7.88
CA GLN A 104 3.57 -17.76 -8.07
C GLN A 104 3.94 -17.53 -9.53
N ASP A 105 4.64 -18.47 -10.17
CA ASP A 105 5.03 -18.38 -11.58
C ASP A 105 3.80 -18.31 -12.49
N HIS A 106 2.78 -19.14 -12.26
CA HIS A 106 1.54 -19.10 -13.03
C HIS A 106 0.79 -17.76 -12.88
N LEU A 107 0.63 -17.26 -11.64
CA LEU A 107 -0.02 -15.98 -11.37
C LEU A 107 0.73 -14.81 -12.03
N LEU A 108 2.07 -14.82 -11.96
CA LEU A 108 2.91 -13.82 -12.58
C LEU A 108 2.88 -13.91 -14.12
N GLU A 109 2.84 -15.11 -14.71
CA GLU A 109 2.77 -15.31 -16.16
C GLU A 109 1.42 -14.85 -16.74
N VAL A 110 0.32 -15.09 -16.01
CA VAL A 110 -1.00 -14.54 -16.33
C VAL A 110 -0.99 -13.01 -16.21
N GLY A 111 -0.44 -12.47 -15.13
CA GLY A 111 -0.33 -11.02 -14.92
C GLY A 111 0.55 -10.34 -15.99
N TRP A 112 1.64 -11.00 -16.37
CA TRP A 112 2.54 -10.59 -17.44
C TRP A 112 1.77 -10.49 -18.75
N ASN A 113 1.15 -11.58 -19.21
CA ASN A 113 0.43 -11.62 -20.48
C ASN A 113 -0.79 -10.69 -20.55
N ASN A 114 -1.36 -10.29 -19.41
CA ASN A 114 -2.53 -9.41 -19.38
C ASN A 114 -2.18 -7.91 -19.55
N SER A 115 -0.96 -7.48 -19.18
CA SER A 115 -0.66 -6.05 -19.04
C SER A 115 0.63 -5.62 -19.74
N GLN A 116 0.53 -5.26 -21.03
CA GLN A 116 1.66 -4.79 -21.85
C GLN A 116 2.34 -3.52 -21.28
N SER A 117 1.58 -2.62 -20.64
CA SER A 117 2.15 -1.43 -19.98
C SER A 117 3.04 -1.81 -18.80
N THR A 118 2.60 -2.77 -17.98
CA THR A 118 3.39 -3.25 -16.83
C THR A 118 4.67 -3.94 -17.29
N GLN A 119 4.62 -4.72 -18.39
CA GLN A 119 5.81 -5.35 -18.96
C GLN A 119 6.89 -4.31 -19.30
N ARG A 120 6.53 -3.30 -20.12
CA ARG A 120 7.47 -2.25 -20.56
C ARG A 120 8.08 -1.48 -19.39
N ASP A 121 7.28 -1.17 -18.38
CA ASP A 121 7.74 -0.44 -17.20
C ASP A 121 8.74 -1.27 -16.37
N VAL A 122 8.47 -2.58 -16.22
CA VAL A 122 9.36 -3.52 -15.51
C VAL A 122 10.66 -3.72 -16.28
N GLU A 123 10.58 -3.96 -17.60
CA GLU A 123 11.74 -4.13 -18.49
C GLU A 123 12.66 -2.91 -18.48
N LYS A 124 12.09 -1.70 -18.57
CA LYS A 124 12.85 -0.46 -18.53
C LYS A 124 13.47 -0.19 -17.15
N SER A 125 12.76 -0.53 -16.07
CA SER A 125 13.25 -0.30 -14.69
C SER A 125 14.36 -1.28 -14.30
N LEU A 126 14.27 -2.53 -14.78
CA LEU A 126 15.22 -3.61 -14.47
C LEU A 126 16.27 -3.83 -15.57
N ASN A 127 16.20 -3.11 -16.70
CA ASN A 127 17.04 -3.29 -17.89
C ASN A 127 17.08 -4.75 -18.37
N CYS A 128 15.91 -5.39 -18.43
CA CYS A 128 15.73 -6.75 -18.92
C CYS A 128 14.65 -6.80 -20.03
N CYS A 129 14.52 -7.96 -20.70
CA CYS A 129 13.50 -8.20 -21.72
C CYS A 129 12.92 -9.60 -21.53
N GLY A 130 11.59 -9.72 -21.51
CA GLY A 130 10.88 -10.98 -21.35
C GLY A 130 10.72 -11.47 -19.90
N PHE A 131 9.76 -12.38 -19.70
CA PHE A 131 9.39 -12.88 -18.36
C PHE A 131 10.37 -13.93 -17.78
N LYS A 132 10.82 -14.90 -18.59
CA LYS A 132 11.68 -16.02 -18.14
C LYS A 132 13.08 -16.03 -18.74
N GLN A 133 13.28 -15.48 -19.94
CA GLN A 133 14.57 -15.51 -20.62
C GLN A 133 14.83 -14.16 -21.29
N VAL A 134 16.01 -13.59 -21.00
CA VAL A 134 16.61 -12.52 -21.78
C VAL A 134 17.19 -13.18 -23.03
N ASP A 135 16.63 -12.87 -24.20
CA ASP A 135 17.23 -13.30 -25.46
C ASP A 135 18.31 -12.29 -25.87
N PRO A 136 19.61 -12.60 -25.75
CA PRO A 136 20.68 -11.65 -26.10
C PRO A 136 20.72 -11.29 -27.59
N ASN A 137 19.98 -12.03 -28.44
CA ASN A 137 19.83 -11.76 -29.87
C ASN A 137 18.43 -11.26 -30.25
N GLY A 138 17.53 -11.06 -29.28
CA GLY A 138 16.23 -10.46 -29.51
C GLY A 138 16.36 -8.99 -29.90
N PRO A 139 15.43 -8.43 -30.71
CA PRO A 139 15.50 -7.04 -31.11
C PRO A 139 15.54 -6.15 -29.86
N VAL A 140 16.68 -5.49 -29.67
CA VAL A 140 16.81 -4.39 -28.71
C VAL A 140 15.83 -3.33 -29.17
N MET A 141 14.68 -3.25 -28.51
CA MET A 141 13.71 -2.20 -28.78
C MET A 141 14.28 -0.90 -28.20
N LEU A 142 15.07 -0.20 -29.02
CA LEU A 142 15.35 1.22 -28.88
C LEU A 142 14.04 2.02 -28.93
#